data_AF-A0A2V8R841-F1
#
_entry.id   AF-A0A2V8R841-F1
#
_cell.length_a   1.000
_cell.length_b   1.000
_cell.length_c   1.000
_cell.angle_alpha   90.00
_cell.angle_beta   90.00
_cell.angle_gamma   90.00
#
_symmetry.space_group_name_H-M   'P 1'
#
loop_
_entity.id
_entity.type
_entity.pdbx_description
1 polymer ?
#
loop_
_entity_poly.entity_id
_entity_poly.type
_entity_poly.pdbx_seq_one_letter_code
_entity_poly.pdbx_strand_id
1 'polypeptide(L)'
;MRSALGLAFIVLVAGSNAVVAQSMLTGEWKATADLNPDKIHLSFERRTERGGRSQMGSTYAYDDLQGLSREQARSGGAVKFSLVREAGRIDCEGVFQNGEGSGTFRFTGSQSFVSAMKSRGFDFEKNSFASDDGRDSENRLFAATTLNVTTALADDLLSADFGKLDVEDLFKAAIFKVDSKFMREMKASGFPNLGMEELVKARIFKIDAGFVSEVARMGFDKEPFESLVKMRIFKVTPEFINEARGEGLTNLSVEDLVKMRIFKIDGEFIRQARAEGVPLEVEKLVRKRIGVWGK
;
A
#
# COMPACT_ATOMS: atom_id res chain seq x y z
N MET A 1 42.12 -62.63 43.82
CA MET A 1 41.59 -61.43 44.52
C MET A 1 42.64 -60.34 44.50
N ARG A 2 42.48 -59.35 43.62
CA ARG A 2 43.16 -58.05 43.66
C ARG A 2 42.08 -57.02 43.35
N SER A 3 41.65 -56.28 44.35
CA SER A 3 40.63 -55.23 44.23
C SER A 3 41.30 -53.96 43.71
N ALA A 4 40.82 -53.44 42.58
CA ALA A 4 41.20 -52.14 42.05
C ALA A 4 40.12 -51.12 42.46
N LEU A 5 40.54 -50.04 43.14
CA LEU A 5 39.72 -48.85 43.36
C LEU A 5 39.53 -48.13 42.02
N GLY A 6 38.29 -48.00 41.55
CA GLY A 6 37.93 -47.11 40.45
C GLY A 6 37.44 -45.76 40.99
N LEU A 7 38.20 -44.68 40.76
CA LEU A 7 37.72 -43.32 40.95
C LEU A 7 36.74 -42.97 39.80
N ALA A 8 35.50 -42.64 40.13
CA ALA A 8 34.56 -42.07 39.17
C ALA A 8 34.76 -40.54 39.09
N PHE A 9 35.22 -40.06 37.94
CA PHE A 9 35.22 -38.64 37.58
C PHE A 9 33.81 -38.26 37.10
N ILE A 10 33.10 -37.41 37.85
CA ILE A 10 31.89 -36.75 37.36
C ILE A 10 32.32 -35.51 36.58
N VAL A 11 32.22 -35.58 35.25
CA VAL A 11 32.35 -34.41 34.38
C VAL A 11 30.99 -33.70 34.37
N LEU A 12 30.91 -32.58 35.09
CA LEU A 12 29.79 -31.64 34.99
C LEU A 12 30.01 -30.80 33.73
N VAL A 13 29.32 -31.15 32.65
CA VAL A 13 29.22 -30.30 31.46
C VAL A 13 28.26 -29.16 31.80
N ALA A 14 28.81 -28.02 32.22
CA ALA A 14 28.06 -26.78 32.28
C ALA A 14 27.79 -26.33 30.83
N GLY A 15 26.61 -26.70 30.31
CA GLY A 15 26.12 -26.16 29.05
C GLY A 15 25.89 -24.66 29.22
N SER A 16 26.74 -23.85 28.58
CA SER A 16 26.47 -22.45 28.35
C SER A 16 25.25 -22.34 27.43
N ASN A 17 24.05 -22.32 28.01
CA ASN A 17 22.87 -21.85 27.31
C ASN A 17 23.09 -20.35 27.09
N ALA A 18 23.78 -20.01 25.99
CA ALA A 18 23.67 -18.69 25.43
C ALA A 18 22.21 -18.54 25.02
N VAL A 19 21.41 -17.89 25.87
CA VAL A 19 20.15 -17.31 25.44
C VAL A 19 20.56 -16.30 24.37
N VAL A 20 20.41 -16.69 23.11
CA VAL A 20 20.46 -15.73 22.01
C VAL A 20 19.31 -14.79 22.30
N ALA A 21 19.61 -13.62 22.86
CA ALA A 21 18.63 -12.57 23.00
C ALA A 21 18.15 -12.28 21.58
N GLN A 22 16.94 -12.73 21.24
CA GLN A 22 16.25 -12.21 20.06
C GLN A 22 16.29 -10.70 20.22
N SER A 23 16.98 -10.02 19.31
CA SER A 23 17.12 -8.58 19.37
C SER A 23 15.73 -7.99 19.18
N MET A 24 15.06 -7.62 20.27
CA MET A 24 13.72 -7.06 20.22
C MET A 24 13.74 -5.82 19.33
N LEU A 25 12.87 -5.79 18.32
CA LEU A 25 12.66 -4.62 17.49
C LEU A 25 12.14 -3.47 18.37
N THR A 26 12.97 -2.43 18.51
CA THR A 26 12.68 -1.23 19.30
C THR A 26 12.91 0.01 18.46
N GLY A 27 12.33 1.13 18.89
CA GLY A 27 12.58 2.42 18.28
C GLY A 27 11.94 3.55 19.06
N GLU A 28 11.77 4.68 18.39
CA GLU A 28 11.10 5.86 18.93
C GLU A 28 9.71 5.99 18.31
N TRP A 29 8.77 6.59 19.03
CA TRP A 29 7.49 6.99 18.48
C TRP A 29 7.28 8.49 18.67
N LYS A 30 6.52 9.07 17.75
CA LYS A 30 5.99 10.43 17.84
C LYS A 30 4.51 10.38 17.57
N ALA A 31 3.73 11.18 18.28
CA ALA A 31 2.31 11.26 18.09
C ALA A 31 1.85 12.71 18.11
N THR A 32 0.83 13.02 17.31
CA THR A 32 0.19 14.33 17.28
C THR A 32 -1.31 14.13 17.22
N ALA A 33 -2.06 14.88 18.04
CA ALA A 33 -3.51 14.88 17.97
C ALA A 33 -3.98 15.24 16.54
N ASP A 34 -4.89 14.44 15.98
CA ASP A 34 -5.39 14.65 14.62
C ASP A 34 -6.44 15.79 14.60
N LEU A 35 -6.76 16.32 13.41
CA LEU A 35 -7.90 17.23 13.23
C LEU A 35 -9.21 16.54 13.59
N ASN A 36 -9.29 15.22 13.36
CA ASN A 36 -10.38 14.40 13.86
C ASN A 36 -10.20 14.15 15.37
N PRO A 37 -11.17 14.57 16.22
CA PRO A 37 -11.06 14.49 17.67
C PRO A 37 -10.87 13.08 18.24
N ASP A 38 -11.35 12.05 17.54
CA ASP A 38 -11.34 10.66 18.00
C ASP A 38 -10.13 9.88 17.48
N LYS A 39 -9.19 10.59 16.83
CA LYS A 39 -8.02 10.00 16.20
C LYS A 39 -6.73 10.67 16.63
N ILE A 40 -5.63 9.94 16.42
CA ILE A 40 -4.28 10.40 16.67
C ILE A 40 -3.38 9.96 15.51
N HIS A 41 -2.53 10.86 15.05
CA HIS A 41 -1.44 10.50 14.16
C HIS A 41 -0.30 9.93 15.00
N LEU A 42 0.14 8.70 14.71
CA LEU A 42 1.23 8.04 15.42
C LEU A 42 2.24 7.53 14.39
N SER A 43 3.50 7.91 14.59
CA SER A 43 4.64 7.57 13.75
C SER A 43 5.67 6.81 14.55
N PHE A 44 6.03 5.62 14.08
CA PHE A 44 7.13 4.82 14.60
C PHE A 44 8.39 5.06 13.76
N GLU A 45 9.49 5.34 14.42
CA GLU A 45 10.80 5.58 13.83
C GLU A 45 11.81 4.58 14.36
N ARG A 46 12.65 4.05 13.47
CA ARG A 46 13.76 3.20 13.83
C ARG A 46 14.94 3.41 12.90
N ARG A 47 16.13 3.14 13.39
CA ARG A 47 17.30 3.00 12.53
C ARG A 47 17.28 1.62 11.87
N THR A 48 17.44 1.61 10.56
CA THR A 48 17.73 0.40 9.79
C THR A 48 19.20 0.05 9.97
N GLU A 49 19.56 -1.22 9.78
CA GLU A 49 20.96 -1.65 9.93
C GLU A 49 21.91 -1.03 8.91
N ARG A 50 21.41 -0.64 7.73
CA ARG A 50 22.19 0.08 6.71
C ARG A 50 22.42 1.56 7.07
N GLY A 51 22.12 1.96 8.30
CA GLY A 51 22.23 3.34 8.78
C GLY A 51 21.12 4.28 8.29
N GLY A 52 20.20 3.78 7.46
CA GLY A 52 19.02 4.52 7.04
C GLY A 52 17.99 4.66 8.17
N ARG A 53 17.05 5.59 8.02
CA ARG A 53 15.93 5.80 8.94
C ARG A 53 14.67 5.21 8.32
N SER A 54 14.02 4.31 9.04
CA SER A 54 12.70 3.79 8.69
C SER A 54 11.68 4.54 9.53
N GLN A 55 10.68 5.14 8.87
CA GLN A 55 9.58 5.82 9.52
C GLN A 55 8.27 5.28 8.98
N MET A 56 7.35 4.94 9.86
CA MET A 56 6.02 4.45 9.50
C MET A 56 4.98 5.16 10.36
N GLY A 57 4.21 6.04 9.72
CA GLY A 57 3.17 6.84 10.35
C GLY A 57 1.80 6.52 9.79
N SER A 58 0.80 6.50 10.66
CA SER A 58 -0.60 6.35 10.30
C SER A 58 -1.48 7.07 11.30
N THR A 59 -2.75 7.23 10.95
CA THR A 59 -3.76 7.74 11.87
C THR A 59 -4.53 6.57 12.47
N TYR A 60 -4.64 6.53 13.80
CA TYR A 60 -5.30 5.48 14.57
C TYR A 60 -6.50 6.04 15.32
N ALA A 61 -7.51 5.22 15.57
CA ALA A 61 -8.53 5.55 16.56
C ALA A 61 -7.94 5.36 17.98
N TYR A 62 -8.36 6.16 18.96
CA TYR A 62 -7.92 5.92 20.35
C TYR A 62 -8.33 4.54 20.86
N ASP A 63 -9.46 4.00 20.41
CA ASP A 63 -9.93 2.66 20.75
C ASP A 63 -8.98 1.54 20.29
N ASP A 64 -8.12 1.80 19.30
CA ASP A 64 -7.08 0.87 18.87
C ASP A 64 -5.88 0.83 19.84
N LEU A 65 -5.75 1.84 20.72
CA LEU A 65 -4.60 2.08 21.58
C LEU A 65 -4.94 1.78 23.04
N GLN A 66 -4.66 0.56 23.46
CA GLN A 66 -4.92 0.10 24.82
C GLN A 66 -4.09 0.91 25.82
N GLY A 67 -4.75 1.67 26.70
CA GLY A 67 -4.09 2.48 27.72
C GLY A 67 -3.81 3.93 27.33
N LEU A 68 -4.23 4.39 26.14
CA LEU A 68 -4.19 5.80 25.76
C LEU A 68 -5.60 6.32 25.43
N SER A 69 -6.13 7.15 26.33
CA SER A 69 -7.33 7.94 26.05
C SER A 69 -6.97 9.27 25.37
N ARG A 70 -7.96 9.85 24.71
CA ARG A 70 -7.88 11.21 24.15
C ARG A 70 -7.54 12.23 25.21
N GLU A 71 -8.16 12.12 26.38
CA GLU A 71 -7.97 13.04 27.51
C GLU A 71 -6.52 13.01 27.98
N GLN A 72 -5.93 11.81 28.14
CA GLN A 72 -4.52 11.66 28.51
C GLN A 72 -3.57 12.26 27.48
N ALA A 73 -3.84 12.05 26.18
CA ALA A 73 -3.01 12.64 25.12
C ALA A 73 -3.07 14.18 25.11
N ARG A 74 -4.20 14.79 25.52
CA ARG A 74 -4.38 16.25 25.55
C ARG A 74 -3.94 16.91 26.85
N SER A 75 -4.20 16.29 28.00
CA SER A 75 -3.79 16.80 29.31
C SER A 75 -2.27 16.81 29.47
N GLY A 76 -1.60 15.92 28.74
CA GLY A 76 -0.17 15.67 28.87
C GLY A 76 0.16 14.82 30.10
N GLY A 77 1.44 14.50 30.23
CA GLY A 77 1.98 13.62 31.27
C GLY A 77 2.55 12.31 30.71
N ALA A 78 3.09 11.49 31.60
CA ALA A 78 3.65 10.20 31.25
C ALA A 78 2.55 9.23 30.80
N VAL A 79 2.83 8.46 29.75
CA VAL A 79 1.90 7.49 29.16
C VAL A 79 2.56 6.13 28.97
N LYS A 80 1.73 5.09 29.10
CA LYS A 80 2.04 3.73 28.66
C LYS A 80 0.82 3.19 27.92
N PHE A 81 1.02 2.76 26.69
CA PHE A 81 -0.07 2.24 25.87
C PHE A 81 0.45 1.21 24.88
N SER A 82 -0.47 0.43 24.30
CA SER A 82 -0.11 -0.62 23.36
C SER A 82 -1.03 -0.66 22.16
N LEU A 83 -0.46 -0.89 20.97
CA LEU A 83 -1.20 -1.33 19.79
C LEU A 83 -1.13 -2.86 19.73
N VAL A 84 -2.26 -3.54 19.89
CA VAL A 84 -2.35 -5.00 19.89
C VAL A 84 -3.18 -5.47 18.70
N ARG A 85 -2.55 -6.19 17.77
CA ARG A 85 -3.20 -6.76 16.57
C ARG A 85 -2.82 -8.23 16.42
N GLU A 86 -3.43 -8.93 15.46
CA GLU A 86 -3.14 -10.35 15.23
C GLU A 86 -1.64 -10.60 14.97
N ALA A 87 -1.00 -9.76 14.16
CA ALA A 87 0.40 -9.89 13.77
C ALA A 87 1.41 -9.60 14.88
N GLY A 88 1.00 -8.90 15.94
CA GLY A 88 1.90 -8.55 17.03
C GLY A 88 1.41 -7.42 17.93
N ARG A 89 2.28 -7.07 18.87
CA ARG A 89 2.06 -6.06 19.90
C ARG A 89 3.18 -5.03 19.86
N ILE A 90 2.82 -3.75 19.83
CA ILE A 90 3.73 -2.63 20.01
C ILE A 90 3.42 -2.00 21.36
N ASP A 91 4.35 -2.08 22.31
CA ASP A 91 4.28 -1.43 23.61
C ASP A 91 5.02 -0.10 23.57
N CYS A 92 4.35 0.97 23.96
CA CYS A 92 4.84 2.34 23.91
C CYS A 92 4.92 2.93 25.32
N GLU A 93 6.05 3.56 25.64
CA GLU A 93 6.21 4.38 26.83
C GLU A 93 6.74 5.75 26.44
N GLY A 94 6.26 6.80 27.10
CA GLY A 94 6.73 8.16 26.83
C GLY A 94 5.92 9.23 27.53
N VAL A 95 5.82 10.39 26.90
CA VAL A 95 5.17 11.57 27.47
C VAL A 95 4.35 12.29 26.40
N PHE A 96 3.24 12.89 26.82
CA PHE A 96 2.51 13.89 26.03
C PHE A 96 2.66 15.28 26.64
N GLN A 97 2.68 16.30 25.79
CA GLN A 97 2.62 17.71 26.15
C GLN A 97 1.84 18.46 25.07
N ASN A 98 0.76 19.14 25.45
CA ASN A 98 -0.06 19.96 24.54
C ASN A 98 -0.57 19.22 23.28
N GLY A 99 -0.89 17.93 23.38
CA GLY A 99 -1.37 17.13 22.24
C GLY A 99 -0.27 16.57 21.33
N GLU A 100 1.01 16.85 21.63
CA GLU A 100 2.17 16.22 21.02
C GLU A 100 2.75 15.17 21.98
N GLY A 101 3.13 14.01 21.45
CA GLY A 101 3.68 12.92 22.25
C GLY A 101 4.96 12.35 21.65
N SER A 102 5.84 11.86 22.50
CA SER A 102 7.03 11.14 22.07
C SER A 102 7.50 10.13 23.11
N GLY A 103 8.24 9.13 22.65
CA GLY A 103 8.81 8.13 23.54
C GLY A 103 9.47 6.99 22.79
N THR A 104 9.55 5.84 23.46
CA THR A 104 10.16 4.62 22.92
C THR A 104 9.11 3.52 22.78
N PHE A 105 9.33 2.61 21.84
CA PHE A 105 8.49 1.44 21.69
C PHE A 105 9.32 0.15 21.66
N ARG A 106 8.64 -0.95 22.00
CA ARG A 106 9.10 -2.32 21.83
C ARG A 106 8.06 -3.11 21.05
N PHE A 107 8.49 -3.87 20.06
CA PHE A 107 7.63 -4.76 19.30
C PHE A 107 7.83 -6.22 19.72
N THR A 108 6.72 -6.97 19.72
CA THR A 108 6.69 -8.42 19.89
C THR A 108 5.81 -9.03 18.80
N GLY A 109 6.40 -9.82 17.90
CA GLY A 109 5.68 -10.52 16.83
C GLY A 109 4.87 -11.71 17.34
N SER A 110 3.80 -12.06 16.63
CA SER A 110 2.89 -13.15 16.99
C SER A 110 3.19 -14.43 16.21
N GLN A 111 3.73 -15.45 16.89
CA GLN A 111 4.02 -16.74 16.23
C GLN A 111 2.75 -17.51 15.85
N SER A 112 1.65 -17.32 16.57
CA SER A 112 0.36 -17.91 16.21
C SER A 112 -0.17 -17.32 14.90
N PHE A 113 0.02 -16.01 14.68
CA PHE A 113 -0.29 -15.37 13.41
C PHE A 113 0.60 -15.86 12.27
N VAL A 114 1.92 -15.95 12.47
CA VAL A 114 2.84 -16.55 11.47
C VAL A 114 2.35 -17.93 11.04
N SER A 115 2.03 -18.79 12.03
CA SER A 115 1.55 -20.15 11.76
C SER A 115 0.22 -20.15 11.00
N ALA A 116 -0.70 -19.27 11.37
CA ALA A 116 -2.01 -19.13 10.72
C ALA A 116 -1.92 -18.55 9.30
N MET A 117 -0.97 -17.66 9.02
CA MET A 117 -0.74 -17.11 7.68
C MET A 117 -0.04 -18.12 6.79
N LYS A 118 0.91 -18.89 7.34
CA LYS A 118 1.62 -19.95 6.61
C LYS A 118 0.67 -21.05 6.14
N SER A 119 -0.32 -21.44 6.96
CA SER A 119 -1.36 -22.41 6.54
C SER A 119 -2.26 -21.90 5.41
N ARG A 120 -2.31 -20.58 5.20
CA ARG A 120 -2.99 -19.91 4.08
C ARG A 120 -2.08 -19.69 2.87
N GLY A 121 -0.83 -20.13 2.92
CA GLY A 121 0.15 -19.95 1.87
C GLY A 121 0.95 -18.64 1.94
N PHE A 122 0.75 -17.82 2.98
CA PHE A 122 1.48 -16.57 3.19
C PHE A 122 2.63 -16.78 4.16
N ASP A 123 3.85 -16.89 3.63
CA ASP A 123 5.04 -17.17 4.42
C ASP A 123 5.77 -15.89 4.84
N PHE A 124 5.53 -15.46 6.08
CA PHE A 124 6.20 -14.30 6.69
C PHE A 124 7.68 -14.55 7.00
N GLU A 125 8.10 -15.82 7.08
CA GLU A 125 9.47 -16.23 7.40
C GLU A 125 10.35 -16.32 6.13
N LYS A 126 9.73 -16.36 4.95
CA LYS A 126 10.43 -16.47 3.68
C LYS A 126 11.00 -15.13 3.23
N ASN A 127 12.32 -14.98 3.32
CA ASN A 127 13.08 -13.85 2.75
C ASN A 127 12.62 -13.54 1.32
N SER A 128 12.10 -12.33 1.07
CA SER A 128 12.08 -11.75 -0.28
C SER A 128 13.41 -11.03 -0.50
N PHE A 129 13.88 -11.00 -1.74
CA PHE A 129 15.26 -10.77 -2.12
C PHE A 129 15.95 -9.56 -1.42
N ALA A 130 17.13 -9.82 -0.84
CA ALA A 130 18.19 -8.85 -0.45
C ALA A 130 18.31 -8.33 1.01
N SER A 131 17.98 -9.13 2.04
CA SER A 131 18.48 -8.90 3.42
C SER A 131 19.07 -10.19 4.03
N ASP A 132 20.34 -10.14 4.43
CA ASP A 132 21.19 -11.28 4.82
C ASP A 132 21.23 -11.52 6.35
N ASP A 133 20.30 -10.96 7.14
CA ASP A 133 20.48 -10.87 8.61
C ASP A 133 19.34 -11.48 9.48
N GLY A 134 18.32 -12.10 8.88
CA GLY A 134 17.30 -12.87 9.61
C GLY A 134 16.21 -12.04 10.32
N ARG A 135 16.21 -10.70 10.21
CA ARG A 135 15.13 -9.84 10.76
C ARG A 135 14.02 -9.46 9.78
N ASP A 136 14.02 -10.01 8.57
CA ASP A 136 12.97 -9.75 7.56
C ASP A 136 11.57 -10.13 8.08
N SER A 137 11.47 -11.28 8.77
CA SER A 137 10.23 -11.73 9.38
C SER A 137 9.71 -10.77 10.45
N GLU A 138 10.55 -10.32 11.39
CA GLU A 138 10.15 -9.32 12.40
C GLU A 138 9.72 -8.00 11.77
N ASN A 139 10.42 -7.55 10.73
CA ASN A 139 10.08 -6.34 9.99
C ASN A 139 8.70 -6.45 9.32
N ARG A 140 8.41 -7.60 8.71
CA ARG A 140 7.10 -7.88 8.10
C ARG A 140 5.98 -7.98 9.12
N LEU A 141 6.24 -8.59 10.28
CA LEU A 141 5.26 -8.66 11.37
C LEU A 141 5.00 -7.28 11.97
N PHE A 142 6.03 -6.44 12.10
CA PHE A 142 5.88 -5.05 12.52
C PHE A 142 5.02 -4.28 11.52
N ALA A 143 5.32 -4.37 10.21
CA ALA A 143 4.52 -3.76 9.15
C ALA A 143 3.08 -4.26 9.14
N ALA A 144 2.86 -5.58 9.26
CA ALA A 144 1.55 -6.19 9.37
C ALA A 144 0.76 -5.66 10.58
N THR A 145 1.42 -5.46 11.72
CA THR A 145 0.80 -4.90 12.93
C THR A 145 0.35 -3.46 12.71
N THR A 146 1.22 -2.62 12.13
CA THR A 146 0.89 -1.21 11.86
C THR A 146 -0.14 -1.02 10.74
N LEU A 147 -0.18 -1.92 9.77
CA LEU A 147 -1.14 -1.93 8.66
C LEU A 147 -2.43 -2.68 9.00
N ASN A 148 -2.51 -3.31 10.18
CA ASN A 148 -3.60 -4.18 10.60
C ASN A 148 -3.91 -5.28 9.59
N VAL A 149 -2.88 -5.98 9.11
CA VAL A 149 -3.04 -7.19 8.30
C VAL A 149 -3.55 -8.31 9.20
N THR A 150 -4.65 -8.94 8.80
CA THR A 150 -5.34 -9.98 9.56
C THR A 150 -5.48 -11.26 8.74
N THR A 151 -5.74 -12.37 9.42
CA THR A 151 -6.15 -13.62 8.80
C THR A 151 -7.46 -13.47 8.01
N ALA A 152 -8.37 -12.61 8.47
CA ALA A 152 -9.61 -12.30 7.74
C ALA A 152 -9.34 -11.60 6.39
N LEU A 153 -8.37 -10.69 6.30
CA LEU A 153 -7.95 -10.10 5.03
C LEU A 153 -7.40 -11.18 4.09
N ALA A 154 -6.58 -12.09 4.62
CA ALA A 154 -6.03 -13.20 3.84
C ALA A 154 -7.13 -14.10 3.27
N ASP A 155 -8.09 -14.49 4.11
CA ASP A 155 -9.24 -15.33 3.73
C ASP A 155 -10.13 -14.61 2.70
N ASP A 156 -10.35 -13.31 2.86
CA ASP A 156 -11.07 -12.48 1.89
C ASP A 156 -10.39 -12.54 0.52
N LEU A 157 -9.10 -12.22 0.42
CA LEU A 157 -8.39 -12.20 -0.87
C LEU A 157 -8.37 -13.58 -1.54
N LEU A 158 -8.16 -14.65 -0.77
CA LEU A 158 -8.17 -16.02 -1.29
C LEU A 158 -9.55 -16.43 -1.83
N SER A 159 -10.65 -15.87 -1.30
CA SER A 159 -12.01 -16.14 -1.79
C SER A 159 -12.27 -15.61 -3.22
N ALA A 160 -11.43 -14.71 -3.74
CA ALA A 160 -11.59 -14.13 -5.05
C ALA A 160 -11.03 -14.99 -6.20
N ASP A 161 -10.21 -16.01 -5.88
CA ASP A 161 -9.55 -16.90 -6.85
C ASP A 161 -8.74 -16.16 -7.94
N PHE A 162 -7.92 -15.19 -7.52
CA PHE A 162 -7.05 -14.38 -8.40
C PHE A 162 -5.65 -15.00 -8.61
N GLY A 163 -5.50 -16.28 -8.30
CA GLY A 163 -4.23 -16.99 -8.39
C GLY A 163 -3.37 -16.84 -7.13
N LYS A 164 -2.06 -17.05 -7.31
CA LYS A 164 -1.12 -17.12 -6.19
C LYS A 164 -0.77 -15.72 -5.70
N LEU A 165 -1.14 -15.42 -4.46
CA LEU A 165 -0.78 -14.20 -3.74
C LEU A 165 0.38 -14.46 -2.77
N ASP A 166 1.15 -13.41 -2.49
CA ASP A 166 2.22 -13.45 -1.49
C ASP A 166 2.03 -12.43 -0.35
N VAL A 167 3.02 -12.34 0.55
CA VAL A 167 2.96 -11.42 1.69
C VAL A 167 2.98 -9.95 1.26
N GLU A 168 3.66 -9.61 0.17
CA GLU A 168 3.66 -8.23 -0.34
C GLU A 168 2.29 -7.84 -0.88
N ASP A 169 1.57 -8.79 -1.48
CA ASP A 169 0.19 -8.57 -1.93
C ASP A 169 -0.78 -8.26 -0.78
N LEU A 170 -0.58 -8.86 0.41
CA LEU A 170 -1.35 -8.50 1.61
C LEU A 170 -1.11 -7.05 2.04
N PHE A 171 0.14 -6.59 1.99
CA PHE A 171 0.47 -5.20 2.31
C PHE A 171 -0.13 -4.24 1.29
N LYS A 172 -0.02 -4.55 -0.01
CA LYS A 172 -0.67 -3.78 -1.07
C LYS A 172 -2.18 -3.71 -0.85
N ALA A 173 -2.82 -4.84 -0.54
CA ALA A 173 -4.26 -4.89 -0.26
C ALA A 173 -4.64 -4.03 0.96
N ALA A 174 -3.90 -4.10 2.06
CA ALA A 174 -4.15 -3.31 3.25
C ALA A 174 -3.99 -1.79 3.02
N ILE A 175 -2.97 -1.40 2.25
CA ILE A 175 -2.65 0.00 1.93
C ILE A 175 -3.66 0.59 0.94
N PHE A 176 -3.88 -0.10 -0.19
CA PHE A 176 -4.71 0.38 -1.29
C PHE A 176 -6.17 -0.05 -1.18
N LYS A 177 -6.54 -0.72 -0.09
CA LYS A 177 -7.90 -1.20 0.19
C LYS A 177 -8.43 -2.10 -0.93
N VAL A 178 -7.58 -3.00 -1.44
CA VAL A 178 -7.99 -4.04 -2.39
C VAL A 178 -8.62 -5.17 -1.58
N ASP A 179 -9.87 -5.51 -1.87
CA ASP A 179 -10.62 -6.58 -1.24
C ASP A 179 -11.25 -7.49 -2.32
N SER A 180 -11.73 -8.65 -1.90
CA SER A 180 -12.30 -9.65 -2.81
C SER A 180 -13.52 -9.13 -3.57
N LYS A 181 -14.28 -8.23 -2.95
CA LYS A 181 -15.43 -7.57 -3.57
C LYS A 181 -14.99 -6.75 -4.77
N PHE A 182 -14.02 -5.87 -4.60
CA PHE A 182 -13.50 -5.06 -5.70
C PHE A 182 -12.83 -5.90 -6.79
N MET A 183 -12.10 -6.94 -6.39
CA MET A 183 -11.50 -7.89 -7.34
C MET A 183 -12.57 -8.51 -8.23
N ARG A 184 -13.68 -8.99 -7.65
CA ARG A 184 -14.83 -9.53 -8.40
C ARG A 184 -15.53 -8.47 -9.25
N GLU A 185 -15.67 -7.24 -8.76
CA GLU A 185 -16.25 -6.13 -9.52
C GLU A 185 -15.43 -5.83 -10.79
N MET A 186 -14.11 -5.75 -10.67
CA MET A 186 -13.22 -5.50 -11.82
C MET A 186 -13.23 -6.66 -12.83
N LYS A 187 -13.31 -7.90 -12.33
CA LYS A 187 -13.50 -9.09 -13.18
C LYS A 187 -14.82 -9.02 -13.95
N ALA A 188 -15.91 -8.65 -13.28
CA ALA A 188 -17.23 -8.51 -13.88
C ALA A 188 -17.32 -7.32 -14.85
N SER A 189 -16.49 -6.28 -14.69
CA SER A 189 -16.47 -5.12 -15.59
C SER A 189 -15.71 -5.36 -16.90
N GLY A 190 -15.26 -6.59 -17.17
CA GLY A 190 -14.55 -6.93 -18.42
C GLY A 190 -13.04 -7.05 -18.29
N PHE A 191 -12.48 -6.99 -17.08
CA PHE A 191 -11.05 -7.20 -16.83
C PHE A 191 -10.81 -8.45 -15.96
N PRO A 192 -11.01 -9.67 -16.49
CA PRO A 192 -11.01 -10.89 -15.68
C PRO A 192 -9.63 -11.34 -15.20
N ASN A 193 -8.55 -10.76 -15.74
CA ASN A 193 -7.17 -11.21 -15.54
C ASN A 193 -6.27 -10.13 -14.94
N LEU A 194 -6.83 -9.18 -14.17
CA LEU A 194 -6.00 -8.18 -13.48
C LEU A 194 -5.18 -8.83 -12.38
N GLY A 195 -3.89 -8.55 -12.32
CA GLY A 195 -3.04 -8.90 -11.18
C GLY A 195 -3.17 -7.89 -10.05
N MET A 196 -2.48 -8.14 -8.94
CA MET A 196 -2.47 -7.24 -7.78
C MET A 196 -1.95 -5.84 -8.16
N GLU A 197 -0.93 -5.75 -9.02
CA GLU A 197 -0.40 -4.46 -9.49
C GLU A 197 -1.45 -3.64 -10.25
N GLU A 198 -2.20 -4.25 -11.15
CA GLU A 198 -3.27 -3.57 -11.88
C GLU A 198 -4.42 -3.15 -10.96
N LEU A 199 -4.77 -3.98 -9.97
CA LEU A 199 -5.80 -3.64 -8.97
C LEU A 199 -5.36 -2.45 -8.09
N VAL A 200 -4.08 -2.40 -7.72
CA VAL A 200 -3.49 -1.24 -7.03
C VAL A 200 -3.54 0.00 -7.91
N LYS A 201 -3.16 -0.07 -9.19
CA LYS A 201 -3.31 1.04 -10.14
C LYS A 201 -4.77 1.49 -10.23
N ALA A 202 -5.71 0.54 -10.29
CA ALA A 202 -7.14 0.85 -10.34
C ALA A 202 -7.58 1.67 -9.12
N ARG A 203 -7.14 1.30 -7.92
CA ARG A 203 -7.39 2.06 -6.68
C ARG A 203 -6.78 3.46 -6.72
N ILE A 204 -5.51 3.58 -7.11
CA ILE A 204 -4.79 4.85 -7.17
C ILE A 204 -5.47 5.82 -8.15
N PHE A 205 -5.84 5.34 -9.34
CA PHE A 205 -6.43 6.15 -10.40
C PHE A 205 -7.97 6.19 -10.37
N LYS A 206 -8.59 5.64 -9.31
CA LYS A 206 -10.05 5.60 -9.13
C LYS A 206 -10.77 4.98 -10.35
N ILE A 207 -10.24 3.88 -10.85
CA ILE A 207 -10.85 3.06 -11.89
C ILE A 207 -11.69 2.01 -11.17
N ASP A 208 -13.00 2.20 -11.23
CA ASP A 208 -14.01 1.28 -10.70
C ASP A 208 -14.95 0.82 -11.82
N ALA A 209 -15.86 -0.11 -11.53
CA ALA A 209 -16.82 -0.61 -12.51
C ALA A 209 -17.71 0.51 -13.12
N GLY A 210 -17.93 1.61 -12.39
CA GLY A 210 -18.66 2.78 -12.88
C GLY A 210 -17.90 3.48 -13.98
N PHE A 211 -16.61 3.79 -13.75
CA PHE A 211 -15.75 4.38 -14.76
C PHE A 211 -15.56 3.47 -15.97
N VAL A 212 -15.41 2.16 -15.78
CA VAL A 212 -15.33 1.20 -16.89
C VAL A 212 -16.60 1.23 -17.76
N SER A 213 -17.77 1.29 -17.12
CA SER A 213 -19.05 1.40 -17.82
C SER A 213 -19.19 2.72 -18.59
N GLU A 214 -18.70 3.82 -18.02
CA GLU A 214 -18.66 5.13 -18.68
C GLU A 214 -17.78 5.09 -19.94
N VAL A 215 -16.57 4.51 -19.83
CA VAL A 215 -15.64 4.31 -20.95
C VAL A 215 -16.28 3.45 -22.05
N ALA A 216 -16.97 2.37 -21.68
CA ALA A 216 -17.71 1.54 -22.63
C ALA A 216 -18.81 2.33 -23.36
N ARG A 217 -19.59 3.16 -22.65
CA ARG A 217 -20.62 4.03 -23.27
C ARG A 217 -20.05 5.09 -24.21
N MET A 218 -18.78 5.44 -24.04
CA MET A 218 -18.06 6.33 -24.95
C MET A 218 -17.54 5.60 -26.20
N GLY A 219 -17.71 4.28 -26.32
CA GLY A 219 -17.24 3.48 -27.47
C GLY A 219 -15.83 2.93 -27.32
N PHE A 220 -15.31 2.87 -26.09
CA PHE A 220 -13.98 2.38 -25.75
C PHE A 220 -14.05 1.06 -24.95
N ASP A 221 -15.09 0.24 -25.17
CA ASP A 221 -15.36 -1.01 -24.45
C ASP A 221 -14.30 -2.10 -24.67
N LYS A 222 -13.51 -1.99 -25.74
CA LYS A 222 -12.46 -2.94 -26.12
C LYS A 222 -11.06 -2.49 -25.72
N GLU A 223 -10.94 -1.34 -25.08
CA GLU A 223 -9.64 -0.79 -24.69
C GLU A 223 -9.03 -1.63 -23.55
N PRO A 224 -7.72 -1.92 -23.61
CA PRO A 224 -7.04 -2.60 -22.52
C PRO A 224 -7.05 -1.75 -21.25
N PHE A 225 -6.90 -2.40 -20.09
CA PHE A 225 -6.90 -1.72 -18.79
C PHE A 225 -5.92 -0.54 -18.72
N GLU A 226 -4.73 -0.69 -19.32
CA GLU A 226 -3.72 0.38 -19.38
C GLU A 226 -4.20 1.63 -20.14
N SER A 227 -5.09 1.50 -21.12
CA SER A 227 -5.71 2.66 -21.77
C SER A 227 -6.58 3.45 -20.80
N LEU A 228 -7.37 2.76 -19.94
CA LEU A 228 -8.19 3.41 -18.92
C LEU A 228 -7.33 4.14 -17.88
N VAL A 229 -6.19 3.54 -17.51
CA VAL A 229 -5.18 4.19 -16.66
C VAL A 229 -4.68 5.48 -17.29
N LYS A 230 -4.29 5.45 -18.58
CA LYS A 230 -3.88 6.66 -19.31
C LYS A 230 -4.98 7.72 -19.35
N MET A 231 -6.24 7.33 -19.60
CA MET A 231 -7.36 8.27 -19.58
C MET A 231 -7.48 9.00 -18.23
N ARG A 232 -7.33 8.29 -17.10
CA ARG A 232 -7.33 8.90 -15.77
C ARG A 232 -6.13 9.82 -15.55
N ILE A 233 -4.92 9.39 -15.91
CA ILE A 233 -3.68 10.18 -15.75
C ILE A 233 -3.76 11.50 -16.53
N PHE A 234 -4.16 11.44 -17.80
CA PHE A 234 -4.22 12.60 -18.69
C PHE A 234 -5.56 13.36 -18.63
N LYS A 235 -6.45 12.95 -17.72
CA LYS A 235 -7.77 13.55 -17.50
C LYS A 235 -8.59 13.62 -18.81
N VAL A 236 -8.65 12.51 -19.54
CA VAL A 236 -9.56 12.32 -20.67
C VAL A 236 -10.95 12.05 -20.08
N THR A 237 -11.82 13.06 -20.10
CA THR A 237 -13.18 12.99 -19.53
C THR A 237 -14.24 12.87 -20.63
N PRO A 238 -15.48 12.43 -20.29
CA PRO A 238 -16.59 12.43 -21.25
C PRO A 238 -16.85 13.79 -21.87
N GLU A 239 -16.73 14.87 -21.08
CA GLU A 239 -16.93 16.24 -21.57
C GLU A 239 -15.90 16.57 -22.64
N PHE A 240 -14.63 16.23 -22.43
CA PHE A 240 -13.57 16.43 -23.39
C PHE A 240 -13.76 15.61 -24.67
N ILE A 241 -14.19 14.35 -24.55
CA ILE A 241 -14.49 13.50 -25.70
C ILE A 241 -15.67 14.06 -26.51
N ASN A 242 -16.72 14.52 -25.84
CA ASN A 242 -17.89 15.12 -26.48
C ASN A 242 -17.56 16.46 -27.14
N GLU A 243 -16.70 17.27 -26.52
CA GLU A 243 -16.17 18.50 -27.10
C GLU A 243 -15.41 18.21 -28.41
N ALA A 244 -14.47 17.27 -28.39
CA ALA A 244 -13.72 16.86 -29.57
C ALA A 244 -14.64 16.35 -30.69
N ARG A 245 -15.64 15.53 -30.34
CA ARG A 245 -16.65 15.03 -31.27
C ARG A 245 -17.51 16.15 -31.86
N GLY A 246 -17.90 17.13 -31.04
CA GLY A 246 -18.66 18.31 -31.46
C GLY A 246 -17.89 19.18 -32.47
N GLU A 247 -16.56 19.15 -32.42
CA GLU A 247 -15.70 19.84 -33.39
C GLU A 247 -15.38 19.02 -34.65
N GLY A 248 -15.98 17.82 -34.78
CA GLY A 248 -15.86 16.95 -35.95
C GLY A 248 -14.82 15.83 -35.82
N LEU A 249 -14.14 15.69 -34.69
CA LEU A 249 -13.20 14.59 -34.42
C LEU A 249 -13.96 13.38 -33.86
N THR A 250 -14.54 12.55 -34.73
CA THR A 250 -15.43 11.45 -34.33
C THR A 250 -14.76 10.09 -34.20
N ASN A 251 -13.64 9.86 -34.88
CA ASN A 251 -12.90 8.59 -34.89
C ASN A 251 -11.54 8.72 -34.17
N LEU A 252 -11.60 8.96 -32.85
CA LEU A 252 -10.41 9.13 -32.02
C LEU A 252 -10.12 7.87 -31.23
N SER A 253 -8.85 7.42 -31.27
CA SER A 253 -8.36 6.40 -30.32
C SER A 253 -8.10 7.01 -28.94
N VAL A 254 -7.94 6.17 -27.91
CA VAL A 254 -7.51 6.66 -26.58
C VAL A 254 -6.16 7.37 -26.67
N GLU A 255 -5.24 6.88 -27.50
CA GLU A 255 -3.93 7.52 -27.69
C GLU A 255 -4.06 8.92 -28.32
N ASP A 256 -4.99 9.10 -29.26
CA ASP A 256 -5.26 10.40 -29.85
C ASP A 256 -5.80 11.39 -28.81
N LEU A 257 -6.77 10.95 -28.00
CA LEU A 257 -7.32 11.75 -26.91
C LEU A 257 -6.24 12.13 -25.89
N VAL A 258 -5.39 11.18 -25.52
CA VAL A 258 -4.26 11.40 -24.62
C VAL A 258 -3.28 12.43 -25.22
N LYS A 259 -2.91 12.28 -26.49
CA LYS A 259 -2.06 13.27 -27.19
C LYS A 259 -2.69 14.65 -27.16
N MET A 260 -3.98 14.76 -27.47
CA MET A 260 -4.67 16.05 -27.42
C MET A 260 -4.61 16.68 -26.03
N ARG A 261 -4.77 15.89 -24.95
CA ARG A 261 -4.61 16.38 -23.57
C ARG A 261 -3.19 16.84 -23.27
N ILE A 262 -2.17 16.09 -23.69
CA ILE A 262 -0.75 16.43 -23.51
C ILE A 262 -0.41 17.76 -24.19
N PHE A 263 -0.86 17.94 -25.43
CA PHE A 263 -0.57 19.15 -26.22
C PHE A 263 -1.58 20.29 -25.97
N LYS A 264 -2.54 20.09 -25.05
CA LYS A 264 -3.61 21.07 -24.74
C LYS A 264 -4.35 21.51 -26.01
N ILE A 265 -4.78 20.52 -26.80
CA ILE A 265 -5.66 20.67 -27.96
C ILE A 265 -7.09 20.55 -27.44
N ASP A 266 -7.74 21.70 -27.25
CA ASP A 266 -9.13 21.84 -26.82
C ASP A 266 -10.02 22.28 -28.00
N GLY A 267 -11.33 22.39 -27.78
CA GLY A 267 -12.28 22.78 -28.81
C GLY A 267 -12.00 24.15 -29.40
N GLU A 268 -11.51 25.11 -28.61
CA GLU A 268 -11.12 26.43 -29.12
C GLU A 268 -9.96 26.33 -30.10
N PHE A 269 -8.91 25.60 -29.75
CA PHE A 269 -7.78 25.38 -30.64
C PHE A 269 -8.20 24.64 -31.92
N ILE A 270 -9.09 23.65 -31.81
CA ILE A 270 -9.60 22.92 -32.98
C ILE A 270 -10.38 23.86 -33.91
N ARG A 271 -11.25 24.73 -33.37
CA ARG A 271 -11.98 25.73 -34.17
C ARG A 271 -11.03 26.68 -34.90
N GLN A 272 -10.01 27.17 -34.21
CA GLN A 272 -9.00 28.04 -34.80
C GLN A 272 -8.24 27.33 -35.92
N ALA A 273 -7.72 26.12 -35.65
CA ALA A 273 -6.97 25.35 -36.62
C ALA A 273 -7.81 25.06 -37.87
N ARG A 274 -9.10 24.74 -37.71
CA ARG A 274 -10.04 24.55 -38.81
C ARG A 274 -10.23 25.83 -39.63
N ALA A 275 -10.39 26.99 -39.00
CA ALA A 275 -10.52 28.28 -39.68
C ALA A 275 -9.26 28.65 -40.49
N GLU A 276 -8.09 28.18 -40.04
CA GLU A 276 -6.80 28.33 -40.72
C GLU A 276 -6.54 27.23 -41.77
N GLY A 277 -7.51 26.36 -42.06
CA GLY A 277 -7.42 25.31 -43.08
C GLY A 277 -6.59 24.09 -42.67
N VAL A 278 -6.28 23.91 -41.38
CA VAL A 278 -5.58 22.72 -40.89
C VAL A 278 -6.54 21.52 -40.93
N PRO A 279 -6.16 20.39 -41.56
CA PRO A 279 -6.93 19.15 -41.52
C PRO A 279 -7.18 18.67 -40.08
N LEU A 280 -8.39 18.18 -39.82
CA LEU A 280 -8.82 17.66 -38.53
C LEU A 280 -8.29 16.25 -38.27
N GLU A 281 -6.97 16.11 -38.31
CA GLU A 281 -6.22 14.92 -37.91
C GLU A 281 -5.40 15.27 -36.67
N VAL A 282 -5.42 14.43 -35.64
CA VAL A 282 -4.74 14.75 -34.37
C VAL A 282 -3.26 15.04 -34.56
N GLU A 283 -2.56 14.28 -35.40
CA GLU A 283 -1.14 14.52 -35.70
C GLU A 283 -0.90 15.90 -36.33
N LYS A 284 -1.81 16.37 -37.19
CA LYS A 284 -1.74 17.68 -37.86
C LYS A 284 -2.01 18.81 -36.87
N LEU A 285 -3.01 18.63 -36.00
CA LEU A 285 -3.32 19.55 -34.91
C LEU A 285 -2.15 19.67 -33.91
N VAL A 286 -1.49 18.55 -33.58
CA VAL A 286 -0.28 18.54 -32.75
C VAL A 286 0.85 19.31 -33.43
N ARG A 287 1.13 19.05 -34.71
CA ARG A 287 2.16 19.79 -35.47
C ARG A 287 1.90 21.30 -35.50
N LYS A 288 0.63 21.69 -35.67
CA LYS A 288 0.21 23.10 -35.56
C LYS A 288 0.46 23.66 -34.17
N ARG A 289 0.11 22.92 -33.12
CA ARG A 289 0.26 23.33 -31.72
C ARG A 289 1.73 23.54 -31.33
N ILE A 290 2.64 22.70 -31.83
CA ILE A 290 4.07 22.80 -31.52
C ILE A 290 4.86 23.68 -32.53
N GLY A 291 4.19 24.35 -33.48
CA GLY A 291 4.81 25.32 -34.38
C GLY A 291 5.64 24.73 -35.54
N VAL A 292 5.40 23.48 -35.93
CA VAL A 292 6.08 22.81 -37.06
C VAL A 292 5.15 22.61 -38.27
N TRP A 293 4.01 23.29 -38.30
CA TRP A 293 3.06 23.24 -39.40
C TRP A 293 3.58 23.98 -40.64
N GLY A 294 3.54 23.33 -41.81
CA GLY A 294 3.97 23.91 -43.10
C GLY A 294 5.49 23.93 -43.34
N LYS A 295 6.27 23.35 -42.42
CA LYS A 295 7.68 22.96 -42.63
C LYS A 295 7.73 21.50 -43.06
#